data_AF-A0A3D3ETN2-F1
#
_entry.id   AF-A0A3D3ETN2-F1
#
_cell.length_a   1.000
_cell.length_b   1.000
_cell.length_c   1.000
_cell.angle_alpha   90.00
_cell.angle_beta   90.00
_cell.angle_gamma   90.00
#
_symmetry.space_group_name_H-M   'P 1'
#
loop_
_entity.id
_entity.type
_entity.pdbx_description
1 polymer ?
#
loop_
_entity_poly.entity_id
_entity_poly.type
_entity_poly.pdbx_seq_one_letter_code
_entity_poly.pdbx_strand_id
1 'polypeptide(L)'
;YTINAKAVVLATGGFGANEELYTKYRPELAGYVTTNAPGATGDGIVMAEAVGANLVDMEQIQTHPTVEQTTSIMITEGVRGEGAILVNQSGKRFTDELLTRDVVSDAIVKQEGSYAYIVFDQALRDRLSAIDEYVKNGITVQADTIEELAGLINVDSDTLAKTLTTWNEAVGSKKDAEFGRST
;
A
#
# COMPACT_ATOMS: atom_id res chain seq x y z
N TYR A 1 23.10 -14.50 -30.38
CA TYR A 1 22.71 -15.50 -31.41
C TYR A 1 21.37 -15.07 -31.98
N THR A 2 20.99 -15.57 -33.16
CA THR A 2 19.70 -15.22 -33.79
C THR A 2 18.77 -16.43 -33.74
N ILE A 3 17.52 -16.22 -33.33
CA ILE A 3 16.45 -17.23 -33.42
C ILE A 3 15.49 -16.79 -34.52
N ASN A 4 15.33 -17.60 -35.56
CA ASN A 4 14.35 -17.35 -36.61
C ASN A 4 13.01 -17.98 -36.20
N ALA A 5 11.94 -17.19 -36.17
CA ALA A 5 10.59 -17.64 -35.86
C ALA A 5 9.56 -16.93 -36.76
N LYS A 6 8.41 -17.57 -36.97
CA LYS A 6 7.31 -16.96 -37.74
C LYS A 6 6.52 -15.91 -36.94
N ALA A 7 6.53 -16.03 -35.61
CA ALA A 7 5.85 -15.16 -34.69
C ALA A 7 6.67 -15.02 -33.41
N VAL A 8 6.55 -13.87 -32.74
CA VAL A 8 7.16 -13.57 -31.45
C VAL A 8 6.07 -13.03 -30.54
N VAL A 9 6.00 -13.52 -29.30
CA VAL A 9 5.07 -13.05 -28.27
C VAL A 9 5.88 -12.31 -27.22
N LEU A 10 5.54 -11.04 -26.98
CA LEU A 10 6.12 -10.25 -25.88
C LEU A 10 5.26 -10.44 -24.64
N ALA A 11 5.82 -11.07 -23.61
CA ALA A 11 5.19 -11.33 -22.32
C ALA A 11 6.10 -10.86 -21.17
N THR A 12 6.60 -9.63 -21.29
CA THR A 12 7.75 -9.10 -20.52
C THR A 12 7.37 -8.33 -19.26
N GLY A 13 6.08 -8.25 -18.92
CA GLY A 13 5.62 -7.49 -17.75
C GLY A 13 5.72 -5.98 -17.95
N GLY A 14 5.79 -5.24 -16.83
CA GLY A 14 5.76 -3.78 -16.80
C GLY A 14 7.12 -3.12 -16.55
N PHE A 15 7.07 -1.85 -16.12
CA PHE A 15 8.23 -0.99 -15.88
C PHE A 15 8.29 -0.38 -14.47
N GLY A 16 7.52 -0.92 -13.53
CA GLY A 16 7.40 -0.38 -12.16
C GLY A 16 8.68 -0.44 -11.32
N ALA A 17 9.72 -1.15 -11.77
CA ALA A 17 11.04 -1.16 -11.12
C ALA A 17 12.05 -0.19 -11.78
N ASN A 18 11.64 0.59 -12.79
CA ASN A 18 12.50 1.55 -13.48
C ASN A 18 12.04 2.98 -13.17
N GLU A 19 12.71 3.62 -12.21
CA GLU A 19 12.42 4.99 -11.78
C GLU A 19 12.55 6.00 -12.91
N GLU A 20 13.59 5.91 -13.73
CA GLU A 20 13.75 6.81 -14.88
C GLU A 20 12.55 6.71 -15.83
N LEU A 21 12.08 5.48 -16.09
CA LEU A 21 10.98 5.27 -17.01
C LEU A 21 9.62 5.66 -16.43
N TYR A 22 9.33 5.35 -15.15
CA TYR A 22 8.06 5.77 -14.57
C TYR A 22 8.01 7.28 -14.31
N THR A 23 9.13 7.92 -13.91
CA THR A 23 9.18 9.37 -13.69
C THR A 23 9.13 10.17 -14.99
N LYS A 24 9.55 9.59 -16.13
CA LYS A 24 9.30 10.17 -17.46
C LYS A 24 7.81 10.44 -17.71
N TYR A 25 6.92 9.57 -17.25
CA TYR A 25 5.47 9.73 -17.42
C TYR A 25 4.77 10.38 -16.22
N ARG A 26 5.30 10.19 -15.00
CA ARG A 26 4.74 10.67 -13.74
C ARG A 26 5.87 11.20 -12.82
N PRO A 27 6.39 12.43 -13.07
CA PRO A 27 7.55 12.97 -12.36
C PRO A 27 7.37 13.07 -10.84
N GLU A 28 6.13 13.21 -10.37
CA GLU A 28 5.78 13.28 -8.96
C GLU A 28 6.03 11.98 -8.18
N LEU A 29 6.25 10.86 -8.88
CA LEU A 29 6.58 9.56 -8.27
C LEU A 29 8.07 9.38 -7.96
N ALA A 30 8.92 10.38 -8.23
CA ALA A 30 10.36 10.28 -7.95
C ALA A 30 10.62 9.92 -6.47
N GLY A 31 11.53 8.98 -6.25
CA GLY A 31 11.86 8.45 -4.92
C GLY A 31 10.87 7.43 -4.34
N TYR A 32 9.82 7.04 -5.08
CA TYR A 32 8.93 5.96 -4.62
C TYR A 32 9.64 4.60 -4.67
N VAL A 33 9.41 3.80 -3.63
CA VAL A 33 9.84 2.40 -3.59
C VAL A 33 8.99 1.52 -4.50
N THR A 34 9.54 0.40 -4.96
CA THR A 34 8.84 -0.53 -5.87
C THR A 34 8.55 -1.86 -5.21
N THR A 35 7.32 -2.36 -5.38
CA THR A 35 6.92 -3.71 -4.99
C THR A 35 7.21 -4.76 -6.07
N ASN A 36 7.84 -4.35 -7.18
CA ASN A 36 8.09 -5.22 -8.32
C ASN A 36 9.40 -5.98 -8.18
N ALA A 37 9.51 -7.11 -8.88
CA ALA A 37 10.80 -7.77 -9.05
C ALA A 37 11.78 -6.84 -9.80
N PRO A 38 13.10 -6.94 -9.53
CA PRO A 38 14.11 -6.06 -10.13
C PRO A 38 14.13 -6.03 -11.67
N GLY A 39 13.63 -7.08 -12.33
CA GLY A 39 13.59 -7.19 -13.79
C GLY A 39 12.39 -6.50 -14.46
N ALA A 40 11.46 -5.91 -13.70
CA ALA A 40 10.30 -5.22 -14.26
C ALA A 40 10.66 -3.78 -14.71
N THR A 41 11.60 -3.67 -15.66
CA THR A 41 12.24 -2.40 -16.07
C THR A 41 11.69 -1.81 -17.36
N GLY A 42 10.77 -2.50 -18.04
CA GLY A 42 10.16 -2.03 -19.29
C GLY A 42 10.93 -2.38 -20.57
N ASP A 43 11.96 -3.24 -20.51
CA ASP A 43 12.82 -3.56 -21.66
C ASP A 43 12.01 -4.05 -22.88
N GLY A 44 10.99 -4.87 -22.66
CA GLY A 44 10.11 -5.35 -23.73
C GLY A 44 9.21 -4.27 -24.32
N ILE A 45 8.84 -3.24 -23.55
CA ILE A 45 8.10 -2.07 -24.05
C ILE A 45 8.99 -1.25 -24.98
N VAL A 46 10.23 -0.98 -24.55
CA VAL A 46 11.24 -0.27 -25.37
C VAL A 46 11.54 -1.05 -26.65
N MET A 47 11.68 -2.37 -26.56
CA MET A 47 11.88 -3.24 -27.73
C MET A 47 10.69 -3.18 -28.71
N ALA A 48 9.45 -3.16 -28.19
CA ALA A 48 8.25 -3.09 -29.00
C ALA A 48 8.13 -1.73 -29.73
N GLU A 49 8.36 -0.63 -29.01
CA GLU A 49 8.36 0.72 -29.57
C GLU A 49 9.41 0.86 -30.69
N ALA A 50 10.62 0.29 -30.49
CA ALA A 50 11.69 0.30 -31.49
C ALA A 50 11.33 -0.42 -32.81
N VAL A 51 10.34 -1.32 -32.81
CA VAL A 51 9.83 -1.99 -34.01
C VAL A 51 8.48 -1.42 -34.49
N GLY A 52 8.08 -0.25 -33.98
CA GLY A 52 6.91 0.50 -34.43
C GLY A 52 5.60 0.16 -33.71
N ALA A 53 5.64 -0.48 -32.53
CA ALA A 53 4.44 -0.65 -31.72
C ALA A 53 3.97 0.70 -31.15
N ASN A 54 2.66 0.93 -31.14
CA ASN A 54 2.07 2.06 -30.42
C ASN A 54 1.94 1.72 -28.93
N LEU A 55 2.19 2.73 -28.09
CA LEU A 55 1.93 2.66 -26.65
C LEU A 55 0.67 3.46 -26.33
N VAL A 56 -0.07 3.02 -25.31
CA VAL A 56 -1.26 3.72 -24.78
C VAL A 56 -1.21 3.70 -23.27
N ASP A 57 -1.77 4.74 -22.63
CA ASP A 57 -1.97 4.83 -21.19
C ASP A 57 -0.68 4.67 -20.35
N MET A 58 0.48 5.03 -20.90
CA MET A 58 1.78 4.86 -20.23
C MET A 58 1.91 5.72 -18.95
N GLU A 59 1.11 6.77 -18.84
CA GLU A 59 1.00 7.64 -17.66
C GLU A 59 0.03 7.12 -16.58
N GLN A 60 -0.70 6.04 -16.86
CA GLN A 60 -1.59 5.38 -15.90
C GLN A 60 -0.80 4.43 -14.99
N ILE A 61 0.00 5.02 -14.11
CA ILE A 61 0.85 4.31 -13.16
C ILE A 61 0.14 4.21 -11.81
N GLN A 62 -0.10 2.98 -11.34
CA GLN A 62 -0.74 2.72 -10.06
C GLN A 62 0.30 2.55 -8.96
N THR A 63 0.13 3.31 -7.87
CA THR A 63 0.86 3.11 -6.62
C THR A 63 0.06 2.21 -5.68
N HIS A 64 0.74 1.37 -4.90
CA HIS A 64 0.10 0.62 -3.83
C HIS A 64 0.16 1.45 -2.54
N PRO A 65 -0.97 1.69 -1.84
CA PRO A 65 -0.98 2.61 -0.70
C PRO A 65 -0.24 2.08 0.53
N THR A 66 -0.23 0.76 0.73
CA THR A 66 0.35 0.12 1.92
C THR A 66 1.60 -0.69 1.55
N VAL A 67 2.77 -0.05 1.68
CA VAL A 67 4.09 -0.64 1.42
C VAL A 67 5.02 -0.27 2.57
N GLU A 68 5.74 -1.25 3.12
CA GLU A 68 6.80 -0.95 4.09
C GLU A 68 8.00 -0.34 3.37
N GLN A 69 8.41 0.85 3.80
CA GLN A 69 9.31 1.72 3.02
C GLN A 69 10.76 1.24 3.00
N THR A 70 11.21 0.46 3.99
CA THR A 70 12.62 0.03 4.11
C THR A 70 12.90 -1.20 3.25
N THR A 71 11.98 -2.14 3.23
CA THR A 71 12.09 -3.46 2.58
C THR A 71 11.31 -3.54 1.28
N SER A 72 10.46 -2.55 0.99
CA SER A 72 9.53 -2.54 -0.14
C SER A 72 8.52 -3.71 -0.14
N ILE A 73 8.29 -4.32 1.02
CA ILE A 73 7.30 -5.39 1.18
C ILE A 73 5.91 -4.76 1.07
N MET A 74 5.13 -5.24 0.09
CA MET A 74 3.72 -4.87 -0.07
C MET A 74 2.89 -5.50 1.06
N ILE A 75 2.17 -4.68 1.81
CA ILE A 75 1.18 -5.15 2.78
C ILE A 75 -0.15 -5.28 2.07
N THR A 76 -0.70 -6.49 2.01
CA THR A 76 -1.90 -6.82 1.23
C THR A 76 -3.08 -5.95 1.62
N GLU A 77 -3.87 -5.54 0.63
CA GLU A 77 -5.13 -4.82 0.86
C GLU A 77 -6.12 -5.66 1.66
N GLY A 78 -5.97 -6.99 1.65
CA GLY A 78 -6.74 -7.90 2.50
C GLY A 78 -6.64 -7.54 3.99
N VAL A 79 -5.52 -6.97 4.46
CA VAL A 79 -5.39 -6.52 5.86
C VAL A 79 -6.42 -5.42 6.15
N ARG A 80 -6.54 -4.44 5.25
CA ARG A 80 -7.58 -3.39 5.35
C ARG A 80 -8.97 -3.98 5.18
N GLY A 81 -9.17 -4.85 4.18
CA GLY A 81 -10.43 -5.53 3.91
C GLY A 81 -11.00 -6.31 5.10
N GLU A 82 -10.13 -6.96 5.87
CA GLU A 82 -10.51 -7.79 7.03
C GLU A 82 -10.72 -7.02 8.34
N GLY A 83 -10.61 -5.68 8.29
CA GLY A 83 -10.99 -4.80 9.41
C GLY A 83 -9.90 -3.87 9.93
N ALA A 84 -8.68 -3.90 9.38
CA ALA A 84 -7.63 -2.98 9.80
C ALA A 84 -7.98 -1.54 9.41
N ILE A 85 -7.50 -0.58 10.20
CA ILE A 85 -7.66 0.86 9.95
C ILE A 85 -6.31 1.51 9.68
N LEU A 86 -6.34 2.68 9.03
CA LEU A 86 -5.17 3.52 8.84
C LEU A 86 -5.20 4.64 9.87
N VAL A 87 -4.08 4.82 10.58
CA VAL A 87 -3.94 5.82 11.63
C VAL A 87 -2.73 6.71 11.32
N ASN A 88 -2.90 8.02 11.41
CA ASN A 88 -1.82 8.99 11.23
C ASN A 88 -1.01 9.20 12.53
N GLN A 89 -0.02 10.08 12.47
CA GLN A 89 0.91 10.41 13.57
C GLN A 89 0.20 11.07 14.76
N SER A 90 -1.01 11.60 14.55
CA SER A 90 -1.86 12.12 15.62
C SER A 90 -2.75 11.06 16.27
N GLY A 91 -2.62 9.77 15.91
CA GLY A 91 -3.45 8.70 16.44
C GLY A 91 -4.89 8.67 15.89
N LYS A 92 -5.16 9.33 14.75
CA LYS A 92 -6.50 9.44 14.14
C LYS A 92 -6.60 8.74 12.79
N ARG A 93 -7.80 8.23 12.48
CA ARG A 93 -8.18 7.88 11.11
C ARG A 93 -8.30 9.14 10.24
N PHE A 94 -8.15 8.98 8.93
CA PHE A 94 -8.12 10.10 7.99
C PHE A 94 -8.74 9.79 6.61
N THR A 95 -9.18 8.55 6.36
CA THR A 95 -9.82 8.13 5.12
C THR A 95 -10.66 6.89 5.35
N ASP A 96 -11.61 6.60 4.45
CA ASP A 96 -12.12 5.24 4.30
C ASP A 96 -11.00 4.39 3.67
N GLU A 97 -10.61 3.34 4.39
CA GLU A 97 -9.50 2.46 4.03
C GLU A 97 -9.80 1.53 2.85
N LEU A 98 -11.06 1.47 2.39
CA LEU A 98 -11.51 0.62 1.28
C LEU A 98 -11.74 1.39 -0.03
N LEU A 99 -11.42 2.69 -0.07
CA LEU A 99 -11.43 3.47 -1.29
C LEU A 99 -10.37 2.98 -2.29
N THR A 100 -10.43 3.50 -3.52
CA THR A 100 -9.48 3.16 -4.57
C THR A 100 -8.05 3.55 -4.19
N ARG A 101 -7.07 2.81 -4.74
CA ARG A 101 -5.66 2.94 -4.37
C ARG A 101 -5.10 4.35 -4.54
N ASP A 102 -5.50 5.04 -5.59
CA ASP A 102 -5.15 6.46 -5.82
C ASP A 102 -5.63 7.35 -4.66
N VAL A 103 -6.89 7.22 -4.24
CA VAL A 103 -7.46 8.01 -3.15
C VAL A 103 -6.77 7.71 -1.82
N VAL A 104 -6.54 6.43 -1.51
CA VAL A 104 -5.89 6.05 -0.24
C VAL A 104 -4.41 6.46 -0.24
N SER A 105 -3.70 6.29 -1.36
CA SER A 105 -2.30 6.75 -1.52
C SER A 105 -2.21 8.26 -1.32
N ASP A 106 -3.07 9.04 -1.98
CA ASP A 106 -3.12 10.50 -1.84
C ASP A 106 -3.44 10.94 -0.41
N ALA A 107 -4.32 10.21 0.28
CA ALA A 107 -4.66 10.49 1.67
C ALA A 107 -3.45 10.26 2.61
N ILE A 108 -2.67 9.18 2.39
CA ILE A 108 -1.47 8.87 3.16
C ILE A 108 -0.38 9.92 2.92
N VAL A 109 -0.12 10.28 1.66
CA VAL A 109 0.92 11.26 1.28
C VAL A 109 0.67 12.65 1.91
N LYS A 110 -0.59 12.99 2.20
CA LYS A 110 -0.97 14.25 2.85
C LYS A 110 -0.80 14.23 4.39
N GLN A 111 -0.51 13.08 5.00
CA GLN A 111 -0.26 12.98 6.44
C GLN A 111 1.15 13.47 6.79
N GLU A 112 1.39 13.72 8.07
CA GLU A 112 2.70 14.17 8.55
C GLU A 112 3.78 13.12 8.23
N GLY A 113 4.85 13.54 7.54
CA GLY A 113 5.90 12.63 7.11
C GLY A 113 5.53 11.69 5.96
N SER A 114 4.35 11.83 5.35
CA SER A 114 3.89 11.05 4.20
C SER A 114 3.78 9.54 4.43
N TYR A 115 3.44 9.13 5.66
CA TYR A 115 3.19 7.73 6.02
C TYR A 115 1.99 7.60 6.96
N ALA A 116 1.54 6.38 7.19
CA ALA A 116 0.51 6.03 8.15
C ALA A 116 0.81 4.66 8.77
N TYR A 117 0.19 4.37 9.91
CA TYR A 117 0.22 3.07 10.55
C TYR A 117 -1.00 2.25 10.17
N ILE A 118 -0.80 0.96 9.86
CA ILE A 118 -1.89 -0.01 9.76
C ILE A 118 -2.10 -0.61 11.14
N VAL A 119 -3.30 -0.44 11.70
CA VAL A 119 -3.64 -0.94 13.03
C VAL A 119 -4.69 -2.04 12.92
N PHE A 120 -4.41 -3.18 13.53
CA PHE A 120 -5.28 -4.37 13.55
C PHE A 120 -5.11 -5.14 14.87
N ASP A 121 -6.02 -6.06 15.15
CA ASP A 121 -6.02 -6.87 16.36
C ASP A 121 -5.67 -8.34 16.10
N GLN A 122 -5.59 -9.12 17.18
CA GLN A 122 -5.29 -10.56 17.09
C GLN A 122 -6.39 -11.32 16.32
N ALA A 123 -7.65 -10.93 16.45
CA ALA A 123 -8.75 -11.60 15.75
C ALA A 123 -8.61 -11.46 14.22
N LEU A 124 -8.14 -10.31 13.72
CA LEU A 124 -7.84 -10.12 12.30
C LEU A 124 -6.64 -10.95 11.88
N ARG A 125 -5.57 -10.96 12.68
CA ARG A 125 -4.39 -11.81 12.43
C ARG A 125 -4.76 -13.29 12.30
N ASP A 126 -5.63 -13.79 13.17
CA ASP A 126 -6.08 -15.18 13.15
C ASP A 126 -6.87 -15.53 11.88
N ARG A 127 -7.53 -14.56 11.25
CA ARG A 127 -8.29 -14.76 10.00
C ARG A 127 -7.41 -14.65 8.75
N LEU A 128 -6.33 -13.88 8.79
CA LEU A 128 -5.50 -13.58 7.63
C LEU A 128 -4.04 -13.98 7.85
N SER A 129 -3.71 -15.20 7.39
CA SER A 129 -2.37 -15.80 7.54
C SER A 129 -1.23 -15.00 6.92
N ALA A 130 -1.50 -14.11 5.95
CA ALA A 130 -0.49 -13.20 5.38
C ALA A 130 0.17 -12.32 6.47
N ILE A 131 -0.55 -12.03 7.56
CA ILE A 131 -0.03 -11.22 8.66
C ILE A 131 1.10 -11.94 9.40
N ASP A 132 1.07 -13.27 9.50
CA ASP A 132 2.16 -14.01 10.12
C ASP A 132 3.47 -13.88 9.35
N GLU A 133 3.42 -13.69 8.02
CA GLU A 133 4.60 -13.38 7.24
C GLU A 133 5.16 -12.00 7.59
N TYR A 134 4.31 -10.99 7.78
CA TYR A 134 4.74 -9.65 8.19
C TYR A 134 5.38 -9.66 9.58
N VAL A 135 4.81 -10.41 10.52
CA VAL A 135 5.38 -10.61 11.85
C VAL A 135 6.73 -11.32 11.77
N LYS A 136 6.82 -12.41 10.99
CA LYS A 136 8.06 -13.16 10.80
C LYS A 136 9.16 -12.34 10.14
N ASN A 137 8.80 -11.45 9.22
CA ASN A 137 9.73 -10.54 8.55
C ASN A 137 10.12 -9.33 9.42
N GLY A 138 9.57 -9.19 10.63
CA GLY A 138 9.92 -8.14 11.57
C GLY A 138 9.44 -6.75 11.17
N ILE A 139 8.41 -6.64 10.32
CA ILE A 139 7.86 -5.36 9.86
C ILE A 139 6.62 -4.92 10.66
N THR A 140 6.40 -5.52 11.82
CA THR A 140 5.29 -5.20 12.73
C THR A 140 5.80 -4.98 14.15
N VAL A 141 5.17 -4.06 14.88
CA VAL A 141 5.29 -3.95 16.34
C VAL A 141 4.02 -4.47 16.99
N GLN A 142 4.11 -4.96 18.23
CA GLN A 142 3.01 -5.58 18.97
C GLN A 142 3.04 -5.15 20.43
N ALA A 143 1.87 -5.00 21.03
CA ALA A 143 1.70 -4.74 22.46
C ALA A 143 0.36 -5.31 22.94
N ASP A 144 0.25 -5.56 24.24
CA ASP A 144 -0.96 -6.13 24.85
C ASP A 144 -2.00 -5.04 25.18
N THR A 145 -1.56 -3.78 25.22
CA THR A 145 -2.42 -2.63 25.52
C THR A 145 -2.28 -1.53 24.47
N ILE A 146 -3.34 -0.71 24.32
CA ILE A 146 -3.35 0.43 23.40
C ILE A 146 -2.28 1.45 23.80
N GLU A 147 -2.04 1.64 25.10
CA GLU A 147 -1.08 2.60 25.60
C GLU A 147 0.37 2.21 25.27
N GLU A 148 0.70 0.93 25.44
CA GLU A 148 2.01 0.41 25.01
C GLU A 148 2.15 0.47 23.49
N LEU A 149 1.11 0.13 22.73
CA LEU A 149 1.14 0.24 21.27
C LEU A 149 1.37 1.69 20.84
N ALA A 150 0.67 2.64 21.46
CA ALA A 150 0.81 4.07 21.18
C ALA A 150 2.25 4.55 21.44
N GLY A 151 2.89 4.07 22.51
CA GLY A 151 4.30 4.32 22.78
C GLY A 151 5.23 3.76 21.70
N LEU A 152 4.98 2.54 21.20
CA LEU A 152 5.79 1.90 20.16
C LEU A 152 5.70 2.61 18.80
N ILE A 153 4.53 3.16 18.47
CA ILE A 153 4.30 3.89 17.21
C ILE A 153 4.38 5.42 17.39
N ASN A 154 4.79 5.90 18.57
CA ASN A 154 4.98 7.32 18.89
C ASN A 154 3.75 8.19 18.57
N VAL A 155 2.57 7.77 19.03
CA VAL A 155 1.31 8.56 18.96
C VAL A 155 0.75 8.79 20.36
N ASP A 156 -0.17 9.76 20.47
CA ASP A 156 -0.88 10.03 21.73
C ASP A 156 -1.82 8.86 22.11
N SER A 157 -1.62 8.31 23.31
CA SER A 157 -2.35 7.12 23.80
C SER A 157 -3.86 7.38 23.89
N ASP A 158 -4.26 8.51 24.48
CA ASP A 158 -5.67 8.86 24.66
C ASP A 158 -6.38 9.04 23.32
N THR A 159 -5.70 9.68 22.36
CA THR A 159 -6.24 9.87 21.02
C THR A 159 -6.37 8.54 20.27
N LEU A 160 -5.35 7.68 20.32
CA LEU A 160 -5.42 6.35 19.70
C LEU A 160 -6.54 5.51 20.32
N ALA A 161 -6.64 5.49 21.65
CA ALA A 161 -7.70 4.77 22.36
C ALA A 161 -9.09 5.25 21.92
N LYS A 162 -9.29 6.58 21.85
CA LYS A 162 -10.55 7.15 21.38
C LYS A 162 -10.86 6.76 19.93
N THR A 163 -9.87 6.77 19.04
CA THR A 163 -10.01 6.33 17.65
C THR A 163 -10.47 4.87 17.58
N LEU A 164 -9.82 3.98 18.34
CA LEU A 164 -10.16 2.55 18.36
C LEU A 164 -11.54 2.28 18.97
N THR A 165 -11.91 2.99 20.04
CA THR A 165 -13.28 2.90 20.60
C THR A 165 -14.33 3.33 19.58
N THR A 166 -14.11 4.48 18.92
CA THR A 166 -15.02 5.00 17.89
C THR A 166 -15.16 4.04 16.71
N TRP A 167 -14.05 3.44 16.28
CA TRP A 167 -14.05 2.43 15.24
C TRP A 167 -14.83 1.18 15.63
N ASN A 168 -14.61 0.65 16.84
CA ASN A 168 -15.34 -0.53 17.33
C ASN A 168 -16.84 -0.27 17.45
N GLU A 169 -17.25 0.93 17.85
CA GLU A 169 -18.66 1.36 17.85
C GLU A 169 -19.22 1.43 16.42
N ALA A 170 -18.45 1.93 15.45
CA ALA A 170 -18.83 1.96 14.04
C ALA A 170 -19.00 0.55 13.44
N VAL A 171 -18.13 -0.39 13.80
CA VAL A 171 -18.26 -1.81 13.41
C VAL A 171 -19.50 -2.44 14.05
N GLY A 172 -19.68 -2.25 15.36
CA GLY A 172 -20.84 -2.80 16.08
C GLY A 172 -22.19 -2.26 15.58
N SER A 173 -22.22 -0.98 15.18
CA SER A 173 -23.42 -0.32 14.63
C SER A 173 -23.56 -0.42 13.10
N LYS A 174 -22.56 -0.98 12.41
CA LYS A 174 -22.45 -1.01 10.94
C LYS A 174 -22.57 0.36 10.28
N LYS A 175 -22.04 1.38 10.96
CA LYS A 175 -22.12 2.78 10.54
C LYS A 175 -20.85 3.52 10.91
N ASP A 176 -19.93 3.63 9.97
CA ASP A 176 -18.81 4.55 10.07
C ASP A 176 -19.27 5.99 9.79
N ALA A 177 -19.53 6.73 10.86
CA ALA A 177 -19.95 8.13 10.76
C ALA A 177 -18.81 9.08 10.37
N GLU A 178 -17.54 8.65 10.51
CA GLU A 178 -16.38 9.51 10.24
C GLU A 178 -16.04 9.52 8.75
N PHE A 179 -15.95 8.35 8.13
CA PHE A 179 -15.50 8.24 6.74
C PHE A 179 -16.44 7.45 5.82
N GLY A 180 -17.53 6.90 6.35
CA GLY A 180 -18.53 6.19 5.54
C GLY A 180 -18.08 4.82 5.06
N ARG A 181 -17.01 4.25 5.65
CA ARG A 181 -16.58 2.89 5.35
C ARG A 181 -17.71 1.89 5.61
N SER A 182 -17.93 1.00 4.64
CA SER A 182 -18.88 -0.11 4.80
C SER A 182 -18.30 -1.15 5.75
N THR A 183 -18.98 -1.36 6.89
CA THR A 183 -18.58 -2.25 8.00
C THR A 183 -19.61 -3.34 8.31
#